data_AF-A0A822TLY0-F1
#
_entry.id   AF-A0A822TLY0-F1
#
_cell.length_a   1.000
_cell.length_b   1.000
_cell.length_c   1.000
_cell.angle_alpha   90.00
_cell.angle_beta   90.00
_cell.angle_gamma   90.00
#
_symmetry.space_group_name_H-M   'P 1'
#
loop_
_entity.id
_entity.type
_entity.pdbx_description
1 polymer ?
#
loop_
_entity_poly.entity_id
_entity_poly.type
_entity_poly.pdbx_seq_one_letter_code
_entity_poly.pdbx_strand_id
1 'polypeptide(L)' 'MSAEKFRVVIYTNTCEKKVSYIPATEDINIAIMPFQTADNGLIIVCQNSRIIRRKERIPGSSCEWKDVTLAPKSRNRVQL' A
#
# COMPACT_ATOMS: atom_id res chain seq x y z
N MET A 1 5.68 14.82 20.48
CA MET A 1 5.37 14.67 19.04
C MET A 1 4.98 13.22 18.80
N SER A 2 3.81 12.95 18.20
CA SER A 2 3.43 11.58 17.85
C SER A 2 4.32 11.12 16.71
N ALA A 3 5.01 9.99 16.84
CA ALA A 3 5.79 9.44 15.74
C ALA A 3 4.87 9.23 14.54
N GLU A 4 5.30 9.70 13.37
CA GLU A 4 4.55 9.53 12.13
C GLU A 4 4.35 8.03 11.86
N LYS A 5 3.16 7.63 11.41
CA LYS A 5 2.81 6.23 11.13
C LYS A 5 2.28 6.10 9.72
N PHE A 6 2.68 5.04 9.04
CA PHE A 6 1.99 4.61 7.83
C PHE A 6 0.74 3.81 8.20
N ARG A 7 -0.34 4.05 7.47
CA ARG A 7 -1.55 3.23 7.52
C ARG A 7 -1.48 2.21 6.39
N VAL A 8 -1.46 0.93 6.72
CA VAL A 8 -1.48 -0.17 5.75
C VAL A 8 -2.91 -0.71 5.69
N VAL A 9 -3.53 -0.62 4.52
CA VAL A 9 -4.85 -1.17 4.23
C VAL A 9 -4.67 -2.43 3.39
N ILE A 10 -5.26 -3.54 3.82
CA ILE A 10 -5.10 -4.85 3.22
C ILE A 10 -6.48 -5.35 2.83
N TYR A 11 -6.63 -5.78 1.58
CA TYR A 11 -7.82 -6.46 1.09
C TYR A 11 -7.49 -7.93 0.87
N THR A 12 -8.26 -8.82 1.50
CA THR A 12 -8.14 -10.26 1.31
C THR A 12 -8.78 -10.69 0.00
N ASN A 13 -8.51 -11.91 -0.44
CA ASN A 13 -9.19 -12.50 -1.60
C ASN A 13 -10.68 -12.76 -1.36
N THR A 14 -11.09 -12.82 -0.09
CA THR A 14 -12.49 -12.93 0.35
C THR A 14 -13.17 -11.57 0.48
N CYS A 15 -12.56 -10.50 -0.05
CA CYS A 15 -13.05 -9.12 0.01
C CYS A 15 -13.11 -8.53 1.43
N GLU A 16 -12.45 -9.15 2.42
CA GLU A 16 -12.32 -8.57 3.76
C GLU A 16 -11.28 -7.45 3.77
N LYS A 17 -11.53 -6.44 4.61
CA LYS A 17 -10.63 -5.30 4.77
C LYS A 17 -9.98 -5.32 6.15
N LYS A 18 -8.65 -5.30 6.18
CA LYS A 18 -7.83 -5.19 7.40
C LYS A 18 -7.05 -3.88 7.37
N VAL A 19 -6.81 -3.29 8.53
CA VAL A 19 -6.03 -2.05 8.67
C VAL A 19 -4.97 -2.24 9.74
N SER A 20 -3.72 -1.94 9.41
CA SER A 20 -2.58 -1.94 10.32
C SER A 20 -1.87 -0.59 10.30
N TYR A 21 -1.10 -0.30 11.34
CA TYR A 21 -0.28 0.91 11.45
C TYR A 21 1.16 0.51 11.75
N ILE A 22 2.09 1.02 10.96
CA ILE A 22 3.53 0.79 11.11
C ILE A 22 4.26 2.13 11.30
N PRO A 23 5.40 2.18 12.02
CA PRO A 23 6.21 3.39 12.13
C PRO A 23 6.66 3.91 10.76
N ALA A 24 6.62 5.24 10.57
CA ALA A 24 7.04 5.85 9.31
C ALA A 24 8.55 5.79 9.04
N THR A 25 9.33 5.41 10.05
CA THR A 25 10.78 5.28 9.99
C THR A 25 11.25 3.94 9.42
N GLU A 26 10.33 2.99 9.19
CA GLU A 26 10.66 1.69 8.59
C GLU A 26 10.79 1.82 7.07
N ASP A 27 11.70 1.04 6.47
CA ASP A 27 11.68 0.84 5.01
C ASP A 27 10.34 0.20 4.63
N ILE A 28 9.50 0.98 3.94
CA ILE A 28 8.15 0.58 3.53
C ILE A 28 8.17 -0.76 2.81
N ASN A 29 9.20 -1.04 2.00
CA ASN A 29 9.25 -2.30 1.24
C ASN A 29 9.43 -3.51 2.15
N ILE A 30 10.25 -3.38 3.19
CA ILE A 30 10.47 -4.42 4.21
C ILE A 30 9.25 -4.54 5.11
N ALA A 31 8.74 -3.40 5.59
CA ALA A 31 7.64 -3.35 6.54
C ALA A 31 6.32 -3.92 6.00
N ILE A 32 6.12 -3.91 4.67
CA ILE A 32 4.93 -4.50 4.05
C ILE A 32 5.10 -5.96 3.62
N MET A 33 6.30 -6.54 3.70
CA MET A 33 6.52 -7.96 3.35
C MET A 33 5.62 -8.92 4.15
N PRO A 34 5.41 -8.74 5.48
CA PRO A 34 4.55 -9.64 6.25
C PRO A 34 3.09 -9.67 5.79
N PHE A 35 2.63 -8.64 5.07
CA PHE A 35 1.26 -8.59 4.54
C PHE A 35 1.11 -9.26 3.16
N GLN A 36 2.21 -9.65 2.52
CA GLN A 36 2.22 -10.30 1.20
C GLN A 36 1.94 -11.80 1.31
N THR A 37 0.74 -12.16 1.76
CA THR A 37 0.34 -13.56 2.03
C THR A 37 -0.60 -14.15 0.97
N ALA A 38 -0.74 -15.47 0.96
CA ALA A 38 -1.66 -16.18 0.06
C ALA A 38 -3.15 -15.84 0.27
N ASP A 39 -3.52 -15.21 1.38
CA ASP A 39 -4.90 -14.79 1.67
C ASP A 39 -5.18 -13.35 1.23
N ASN A 40 -4.14 -12.56 0.95
CA ASN A 40 -4.25 -11.15 0.62
C ASN A 40 -4.15 -10.93 -0.89
N GLY A 41 -4.96 -10.02 -1.44
CA GLY A 41 -4.98 -9.68 -2.86
C GLY A 41 -4.45 -8.27 -3.17
N LEU A 42 -4.56 -7.34 -2.23
CA LEU A 42 -4.17 -5.94 -2.42
C LEU A 42 -3.68 -5.32 -1.10
N ILE A 43 -2.56 -4.60 -1.17
CA ILE A 43 -1.97 -3.85 -0.07
C ILE A 43 -1.84 -2.38 -0.51
N ILE A 44 -2.35 -1.46 0.30
CA ILE A 44 -2.27 -0.02 0.07
C ILE A 44 -1.60 0.61 1.30
N VAL A 45 -0.54 1.38 1.08
CA VAL A 45 0.14 2.12 2.15
C VAL A 45 -0.19 3.60 2.00
N CYS A 46 -0.63 4.21 3.10
CA CYS A 46 -0.95 5.61 3.18
C CYS A 46 -0.09 6.34 4.22
N GLN A 47 0.33 7.56 3.89
CA GLN A 47 0.95 8.52 4.80
C GLN A 47 0.16 9.83 4.76
N ASN A 48 -0.29 10.35 5.90
CA ASN A 48 -1.05 11.60 6.01
C ASN A 48 -2.17 11.71 4.95
N SER A 49 -2.96 10.65 4.81
CA SER A 49 -4.07 10.49 3.85
C SER A 49 -3.70 10.33 2.37
N ARG A 50 -2.42 10.29 2.01
CA ARG A 50 -1.95 10.03 0.64
C ARG A 50 -1.55 8.58 0.47
N ILE A 51 -1.98 7.94 -0.62
CA ILE A 51 -1.46 6.64 -1.02
C ILE A 51 -0.03 6.84 -1.53
N ILE A 52 0.93 6.15 -0.91
CA ILE A 52 2.36 6.22 -1.26
C ILE A 52 2.87 4.91 -1.87
N ARG A 53 2.16 3.80 -1.64
CA ARG A 53 2.42 2.50 -2.26
C ARG A 53 1.12 1.74 -2.48
N ARG A 54 1.06 0.99 -3.58
CA ARG A 54 0.02 0.00 -3.86
C ARG A 54 0.70 -1.24 -4.42
N LYS A 55 0.44 -2.40 -3.81
CA LYS A 55 0.88 -3.70 -4.30
C LYS A 55 -0.31 -4.60 -4.54
N GLU A 56 -0.31 -5.27 -5.67
CA GLU A 56 -1.32 -6.26 -6.04
C GLU A 56 -0.66 -7.61 -6.19
N ARG A 57 -1.37 -8.65 -5.77
CA ARG A 57 -0.92 -10.01 -6.03
C ARG A 57 -1.10 -10.33 -7.51
N ILE A 58 -0.15 -11.07 -8.08
CA ILE A 58 -0.29 -11.58 -9.44
C ILE A 58 -1.39 -12.66 -9.44
N PRO A 59 -2.39 -12.59 -10.35
CA PRO A 59 -3.43 -13.62 -10.44
C PRO A 59 -2.82 -15.02 -10.62
N GLY A 60 -3.30 -15.98 -9.83
CA GLY A 60 -2.80 -17.35 -9.84
C GLY A 60 -1.51 -17.58 -9.04
N SER A 61 -0.85 -16.53 -8.53
CA SER A 61 0.32 -16.65 -7.67
C SER A 61 -0.03 -16.52 -6.19
N SER A 62 0.67 -17.25 -5.33
CA SER A 62 0.58 -17.15 -3.87
C SER A 62 1.72 -16.32 -3.25
N CYS A 63 2.79 -16.08 -4.01
CA CYS A 63 4.02 -15.45 -3.51
C CYS A 63 4.48 -14.24 -4.33
N GLU A 64 3.95 -14.02 -5.53
CA GLU A 64 4.36 -12.91 -6.39
C GLU A 64 3.43 -11.69 -6.28
N TRP A 65 4.05 -10.53 -6.17
CA TRP A 65 3.39 -9.25 -5.97
C TRP A 65 4.01 -8.21 -6.91
N LYS A 66 3.15 -7.39 -7.52
CA LYS A 66 3.57 -6.29 -8.39
C LYS A 66 3.27 -4.95 -7.74
N ASP A 67 4.17 -3.98 -7.92
CA ASP A 67 3.88 -2.59 -7.63
C ASP A 67 2.95 -2.03 -8.71
N VAL A 68 1.88 -1.35 -8.25
CA VAL A 68 0.95 -0.68 -9.14
C VAL A 68 1.36 0.78 -9.23
N THR A 69 1.68 1.23 -10.44
CA THR A 69 2.01 2.63 -10.71
C THR A 69 0.87 3.52 -10.23
N LEU A 70 1.15 4.33 -9.21
CA LEU A 70 0.25 5.39 -8.80
C LEU A 70 0.38 6.48 -9.87
N ALA A 71 -0.71 6.76 -10.59
CA ALA A 71 -0.70 7.82 -11.58
C ALA A 71 -0.14 9.10 -10.94
N PRO A 72 0.90 9.75 -11.51
CA PRO A 72 1.30 11.05 -11.04
C PRO A 72 0.10 11.98 -11.19
N LYS A 73 -0.21 12.76 -10.15
CA LYS A 73 -1.27 13.78 -10.24
C LYS A 73 -1.01 14.57 -11.52
N SER A 74 -1.99 14.62 -12.43
CA SER A 74 -2.02 15.65 -13.45
C SER A 74 -1.90 16.98 -12.71
N ARG A 75 -0.71 17.59 -12.77
CA ARG A 75 -0.58 19.00 -12.45
C ARG A 75 -1.36 19.69 -13.55
N ASN A 76 -2.63 20.02 -13.30
CA ASN A 76 -3.32 21.04 -14.07
C ASN A 76 -2.50 22.32 -13.87
N ARG A 77 -1.52 22.51 -14.75
CA ARG A 77 -0.75 23.73 -14.90
C ARG A 77 -1.73 24.70 -15.57
N VAL A 78 -2.54 25.37 -14.76
CA VAL A 78 -3.21 26.58 -15.21
C VAL A 78 -2.08 27.56 -15.46
N GLN A 79 -1.72 27.71 -16.73
CA GLN A 79 -0.93 28.84 -17.19
C GLN A 79 -1.85 30.05 -17.06
N LEU A 80 -1.45 30.98 -16.20
CA LEU A 80 -2.02 32.32 -16.08
C LEU A 80 -1.83 33.09 -17.39
#